data_AF-A0A967DDX3-F1
#
_entry.id   AF-A0A967DDX3-F1
#
_cell.length_a   1.000
_cell.length_b   1.000
_cell.length_c   1.000
_cell.angle_alpha   90.00
_cell.angle_beta   90.00
_cell.angle_gamma   90.00
#
_symmetry.space_group_name_H-M   'P 1'
#
loop_
_entity.id
_entity.type
_entity.pdbx_description
1 polymer ?
#
loop_
_entity_poly.entity_id
_entity_poly.type
_entity_poly.pdbx_seq_one_letter_code
_entity_poly.pdbx_strand_id
1 'polypeptide(L)'
;MQAPTSRFSSARRRLLTTSAAAAVAVLRPGAVAFAQKAMVAAGKRSAEELARDEDFWWNVREAFTVDRTLINLNNGGVSPSPRIVQDTEIRYLE
;
A
#
# COMPACT_ATOMS: atom_id res chain seq x y z
N MET A 1 36.86 19.56 4.36
CA MET A 1 35.80 20.28 5.12
C MET A 1 34.57 19.37 5.18
N GLN A 2 34.36 18.65 6.28
CA GLN A 2 33.22 17.72 6.46
C GLN A 2 32.07 18.47 7.18
N ALA A 3 30.86 18.40 6.63
CA ALA A 3 29.68 18.99 7.24
C ALA A 3 29.18 18.15 8.43
N PRO A 4 28.70 18.77 9.53
CA PRO A 4 28.24 18.04 10.70
C PRO A 4 26.89 17.35 10.40
N THR A 5 26.86 16.01 10.47
CA THR A 5 25.62 15.24 10.38
C THR A 5 24.79 15.43 11.65
N SER A 6 23.63 16.09 11.53
CA SER A 6 22.71 16.40 12.62
C SER A 6 22.06 15.12 13.22
N ARG A 7 22.63 14.62 14.33
CA ARG A 7 22.06 13.52 15.15
C ARG A 7 20.64 13.81 15.67
N PHE A 8 20.25 15.09 15.75
CA PHE A 8 18.96 15.52 16.30
C PHE A 8 17.76 15.32 15.35
N SER A 9 17.98 15.27 14.03
CA SER A 9 16.92 15.04 13.03
C SER A 9 16.35 13.62 13.09
N SER A 10 17.20 12.62 13.34
CA SER A 10 16.81 11.21 13.38
C SER A 10 15.98 10.86 14.62
N ALA A 11 16.33 11.40 15.79
CA ALA A 11 15.64 11.12 17.05
C ALA A 11 14.20 11.65 17.07
N ARG A 12 13.97 12.86 16.53
CA ARG A 12 12.63 13.47 16.42
C ARG A 12 11.74 12.71 15.45
N ARG A 13 12.28 12.30 14.30
CA ARG A 13 11.59 11.46 13.32
C ARG A 13 11.18 10.12 13.94
N ARG A 14 12.08 9.51 14.71
CA ARG A 14 11.83 8.24 15.40
C ARG A 14 10.71 8.35 16.44
N LEU A 15 10.68 9.43 17.22
CA LEU A 15 9.63 9.68 18.22
C LEU A 15 8.25 9.87 17.58
N LEU A 16 8.18 10.63 16.48
CA LEU A 16 6.91 10.82 15.74
C LEU A 16 6.41 9.50 15.13
N THR A 17 7.30 8.67 14.59
CA THR A 17 6.92 7.36 14.04
C THR A 17 6.42 6.38 15.11
N THR A 18 7.02 6.36 16.31
CA THR A 18 6.59 5.45 17.38
C THR A 18 5.29 5.87 18.05
N SER A 19 5.09 7.18 18.27
CA SER A 19 3.86 7.69 18.89
C SER A 19 2.64 7.60 17.98
N ALA A 20 2.80 7.82 16.66
CA ALA A 20 1.72 7.64 15.70
C ALA A 20 1.26 6.17 15.56
N ALA A 21 2.19 5.22 15.58
CA ALA A 21 1.86 3.79 15.49
C ALA A 21 1.03 3.31 16.70
N ALA A 22 1.33 3.81 17.91
CA ALA A 22 0.57 3.49 19.11
C ALA A 22 -0.87 4.06 19.07
N ALA A 23 -1.06 5.29 18.57
CA ALA A 23 -2.39 5.88 18.43
C ALA A 23 -3.27 5.14 17.42
N VAL A 24 -2.71 4.70 16.28
CA VAL A 24 -3.43 3.89 15.28
C VAL A 24 -3.84 2.52 15.84
N ALA A 25 -2.99 1.90 16.66
CA ALA A 25 -3.29 0.61 17.29
C ALA A 25 -4.48 0.69 18.26
N VAL A 26 -4.66 1.83 18.95
CA VAL A 26 -5.78 2.08 19.87
C VAL A 26 -7.07 2.41 19.13
N LEU A 27 -6.99 3.17 18.03
CA LEU A 27 -8.18 3.68 17.32
C LEU A 27 -8.79 2.68 16.34
N ARG A 28 -8.06 1.64 15.93
CA ARG A 28 -8.52 0.65 14.97
C ARG A 28 -8.39 -0.77 15.54
N PRO A 29 -9.49 -1.37 16.03
CA PRO A 29 -9.49 -2.77 16.44
C PRO A 29 -8.87 -3.67 15.36
N GLY A 30 -7.91 -4.51 15.75
CA GLY A 30 -7.21 -5.40 14.84
C GLY A 30 -6.04 -4.78 14.07
N ALA A 31 -5.72 -3.50 14.24
CA ALA A 31 -4.57 -2.87 13.57
C ALA A 31 -3.23 -3.55 13.90
N VAL A 32 -3.05 -4.01 15.14
CA VAL A 32 -1.84 -4.76 15.54
C VAL A 32 -1.77 -6.10 14.82
N ALA A 33 -2.88 -6.86 14.76
CA ALA A 33 -2.92 -8.14 14.07
C ALA A 33 -2.70 -7.97 12.56
N PHE A 34 -3.26 -6.93 11.97
CA PHE A 34 -3.02 -6.57 10.57
C PHE A 34 -1.54 -6.21 10.33
N ALA A 35 -0.95 -5.36 11.18
CA ALA A 35 0.45 -4.99 11.07
C ALA A 35 1.37 -6.21 11.22
N GLN A 36 1.08 -7.12 12.17
CA GLN A 36 1.82 -8.37 12.30
C GLN A 36 1.75 -9.23 11.03
N LYS A 37 0.55 -9.41 10.44
CA LYS A 37 0.39 -10.13 9.17
C LYS A 37 1.18 -9.47 8.05
N ALA A 38 1.12 -8.14 7.94
CA ALA A 38 1.87 -7.39 6.95
C ALA A 38 3.39 -7.54 7.15
N MET A 39 3.89 -7.49 8.39
CA MET A 39 5.30 -7.70 8.70
C MET A 39 5.76 -9.12 8.38
N VAL A 40 4.93 -10.14 8.65
CA VAL A 40 5.22 -11.52 8.27
C VAL A 40 5.28 -11.68 6.75
N ALA A 41 4.33 -11.08 6.02
CA ALA A 41 4.30 -11.12 4.55
C ALA A 41 5.49 -10.37 3.94
N ALA A 42 5.87 -9.22 4.48
CA ALA A 42 7.03 -8.44 4.05
C ALA A 42 8.34 -9.21 4.29
N GLY A 43 8.45 -9.91 5.41
CA GLY A 43 9.67 -10.59 5.84
C GLY A 43 10.78 -9.58 6.14
N LYS A 44 11.98 -9.81 5.59
CA LYS A 44 13.13 -8.88 5.73
C LYS A 44 13.25 -7.89 4.58
N ARG A 45 12.34 -7.95 3.60
CA ARG A 45 12.42 -7.14 2.39
C ARG A 45 12.12 -5.68 2.71
N SER A 46 12.85 -4.78 2.07
CA SER A 46 12.56 -3.34 2.16
C SER A 46 11.26 -3.00 1.42
N ALA A 47 10.72 -1.81 1.67
CA ALA A 47 9.57 -1.31 0.93
C ALA A 47 9.87 -1.20 -0.57
N GLU A 48 11.08 -0.78 -0.93
CA GLU A 48 11.55 -0.66 -2.31
C GLU A 48 11.67 -2.02 -3.00
N GLU A 49 12.06 -3.07 -2.27
CA GLU A 49 12.12 -4.44 -2.81
C GLU A 49 10.71 -5.00 -3.04
N LEU A 50 9.81 -4.84 -2.07
CA LEU A 50 8.41 -5.27 -2.20
C LEU A 50 7.69 -4.53 -3.34
N ALA A 51 7.98 -3.25 -3.52
CA ALA A 51 7.39 -2.45 -4.60
C ALA A 51 7.81 -2.92 -6.00
N ARG A 52 8.94 -3.63 -6.12
CA ARG A 52 9.45 -4.19 -7.39
C ARG A 52 9.11 -5.67 -7.60
N ASP A 53 8.29 -6.25 -6.74
CA ASP A 53 7.85 -7.65 -6.84
C ASP A 53 6.83 -7.79 -7.99
N GLU A 54 7.32 -7.95 -9.22
CA GLU A 54 6.48 -8.04 -10.41
C GLU A 54 5.59 -9.28 -10.42
N ASP A 55 6.02 -10.40 -9.84
CA ASP A 55 5.19 -11.61 -9.74
C ASP A 55 3.94 -11.35 -8.88
N PHE A 56 4.10 -10.59 -7.79
CA PHE A 56 2.97 -10.11 -7.00
C PHE A 56 2.08 -9.13 -7.78
N TRP A 57 2.68 -8.06 -8.33
CA TRP A 57 1.93 -6.98 -8.99
C TRP A 57 1.25 -7.41 -10.29
N TRP A 58 1.79 -8.43 -10.97
CA TRP A 58 1.17 -9.04 -12.13
C TRP A 58 -0.26 -9.51 -11.81
N ASN A 59 -0.45 -10.21 -10.69
CA ASN A 59 -1.77 -10.70 -10.28
C ASN A 59 -2.75 -9.55 -9.99
N VAL A 60 -2.27 -8.47 -9.38
CA VAL A 60 -3.09 -7.28 -9.12
C VAL A 60 -3.52 -6.63 -10.44
N ARG A 61 -2.60 -6.48 -11.40
CA ARG A 61 -2.88 -5.95 -12.73
C ARG A 61 -3.89 -6.81 -13.49
N GLU A 62 -3.74 -8.13 -13.43
CA GLU A 62 -4.67 -9.10 -14.01
C GLU A 62 -6.07 -9.04 -13.37
N ALA A 63 -6.29 -8.41 -12.22
CA ALA A 63 -7.63 -8.30 -11.65
C ALA A 63 -8.53 -7.28 -12.39
N PHE A 64 -7.95 -6.41 -13.23
CA PHE A 64 -8.67 -5.35 -13.94
C PHE A 64 -8.84 -5.69 -15.43
N THR A 65 -9.95 -5.23 -16.01
CA THR A 65 -10.33 -5.47 -17.42
C THR A 65 -10.01 -4.30 -18.35
N VAL A 66 -9.11 -3.39 -17.94
CA VAL A 66 -8.74 -2.21 -18.74
C VAL A 66 -7.90 -2.57 -19.97
N ASP A 67 -8.05 -1.78 -21.04
CA ASP A 67 -7.15 -1.85 -22.19
C ASP A 67 -5.72 -1.44 -21.78
N ARG A 68 -4.77 -2.34 -22.01
CA ARG A 68 -3.36 -2.18 -21.61
C ARG A 68 -2.53 -1.32 -22.56
N THR A 69 -3.10 -0.95 -23.70
CA THR A 69 -2.49 -0.04 -24.68
C THR A 69 -2.82 1.42 -24.39
N LEU A 70 -3.79 1.68 -23.50
CA LEU A 70 -4.28 3.02 -23.18
C LEU A 70 -3.85 3.44 -21.76
N ILE A 71 -3.33 4.66 -21.64
CA ILE A 71 -3.05 5.31 -20.36
C ILE A 71 -4.08 6.41 -20.15
N ASN A 72 -4.99 6.20 -19.20
CA ASN A 72 -6.03 7.18 -18.87
C ASN A 72 -5.54 8.13 -17.75
N LEU A 73 -5.18 9.35 -18.12
CA LEU A 73 -4.77 10.41 -17.18
C LEU A 73 -5.92 11.30 -16.68
N ASN A 74 -7.16 11.04 -17.10
CA ASN A 74 -8.32 11.88 -16.82
C ASN A 74 -9.35 11.20 -15.89
N ASN A 75 -8.92 10.25 -15.07
CA ASN A 75 -9.84 9.43 -14.26
C ASN A 75 -10.45 10.13 -13.04
N GLY A 76 -10.30 11.45 -12.90
CA GLY A 76 -10.95 12.25 -11.85
C GLY A 76 -10.62 11.83 -10.40
N GLY A 77 -9.55 11.07 -10.17
CA GLY A 77 -9.17 10.54 -8.85
C GLY A 77 -9.84 9.21 -8.46
N VAL A 78 -10.61 8.58 -9.35
CA VAL A 78 -11.27 7.30 -9.11
C VAL A 78 -10.61 6.25 -9.99
N SER A 79 -10.19 5.09 -9.46
CA SER A 79 -9.65 4.00 -10.28
C SER A 79 -10.79 3.18 -10.92
N PRO A 80 -10.55 2.51 -12.06
CA PRO A 80 -11.52 1.54 -12.61
C PRO A 80 -11.82 0.43 -11.58
N SER A 81 -13.01 -0.15 -11.62
CA SER A 81 -13.38 -1.28 -10.76
C SER A 81 -12.73 -2.59 -11.23
N PRO A 82 -12.29 -3.48 -10.33
CA PRO A 82 -11.83 -4.82 -10.69
C PRO A 82 -12.93 -5.66 -11.36
N ARG A 83 -12.54 -6.68 -12.12
CA ARG A 83 -13.46 -7.58 -12.84
C ARG A 83 -14.56 -8.15 -11.95
N ILE A 84 -14.21 -8.63 -10.76
CA ILE A 84 -15.18 -9.26 -9.85
C ILE A 84 -16.32 -8.32 -9.44
N VAL A 85 -16.05 -7.02 -9.35
CA VAL A 85 -17.07 -6.02 -9.05
C VAL A 85 -18.00 -5.87 -10.24
N GLN A 86 -17.44 -5.73 -11.45
CA GLN A 86 -18.20 -5.64 -12.70
C GLN A 86 -19.06 -6.88 -12.91
N ASP A 87 -18.49 -8.09 -12.77
CA ASP A 87 -19.21 -9.36 -12.92
C ASP A 87 -20.34 -9.49 -11.89
N THR A 88 -20.15 -8.96 -10.69
CA THR A 88 -21.19 -8.99 -9.63
C THR A 88 -22.31 -8.02 -9.94
N GLU A 89 -21.99 -6.82 -10.42
CA GLU A 89 -22.98 -5.84 -10.85
C GLU A 89 -23.83 -6.38 -12.01
N ILE A 90 -23.20 -7.00 -13.02
CA ILE A 90 -23.91 -7.65 -14.14
C ILE A 90 -24.90 -8.69 -13.61
N ARG A 91 -24.44 -9.64 -12.79
CA ARG A 91 -25.31 -10.68 -12.20
C ARG A 91 -26.45 -10.13 -11.34
N TYR A 92 -26.28 -8.94 -10.77
CA TYR A 92 -27.31 -8.31 -9.93
C TYR A 92 -28.40 -7.62 -10.77
N LEU A 93 -28.05 -7.17 -11.97
CA LEU A 93 -28.95 -6.45 -12.88
C LEU A 93 -29.65 -7.35 -13.90
N GLU A 94 -29.12 -8.56 -14.13
CA GLU A 94 -29.79 -9.66 -14.82
C GLU A 94 -30.91 -10.29 -13.98
#